data_AF-A0AAC9BKQ0-F1
#
_entry.id   AF-A0AAC9BKQ0-F1
#
_cell.length_a   1.000
_cell.length_b   1.000
_cell.length_c   1.000
_cell.angle_alpha   90.00
_cell.angle_beta   90.00
_cell.angle_gamma   90.00
#
_symmetry.space_group_name_H-M   'P 1'
#
loop_
_entity.id
_entity.type
_entity.pdbx_description
1 polymer ?
#
loop_
_entity_poly.entity_id
_entity_poly.type
_entity_poly.pdbx_seq_one_letter_code
_entity_poly.pdbx_strand_id
1 'polypeptide(L)' 'MAPGYVVLWPVDKIADYNSDFEIETYAPGFVAFGGNGGGELLVFDLTGAVFMLPMIGMEPQYARRIAESFQDLAKRFQV' A
#
# COMPACT_ATOMS: atom_id res chain seq x y z
N MET A 1 -9.76 -0.21 13.43
CA MET A 1 -8.59 -0.93 12.89
C MET A 1 -8.08 -0.16 11.68
N ALA A 2 -6.77 0.03 11.55
CA ALA A 2 -6.19 0.58 10.32
C ALA A 2 -6.54 -0.33 9.12
N PRO A 3 -6.66 0.21 7.89
CA PRO A 3 -6.40 1.61 7.50
C PRO A 3 -7.58 2.57 7.74
N GLY A 4 -8.73 2.09 8.23
CA GLY A 4 -9.94 2.90 8.44
C GLY A 4 -10.69 3.18 7.14
N TYR A 5 -9.99 3.70 6.12
CA TYR A 5 -10.50 3.93 4.77
C TYR A 5 -9.50 3.39 3.73
N VAL A 6 -10.00 2.91 2.59
CA VAL A 6 -9.18 2.37 1.50
C VAL A 6 -9.69 2.91 0.18
N VAL A 7 -8.78 3.49 -0.60
CA VAL A 7 -8.96 3.83 -2.01
C VAL A 7 -8.12 2.86 -2.81
N LEU A 8 -8.76 1.88 -3.45
CA LEU A 8 -8.10 0.96 -4.37
C LEU A 8 -7.91 1.63 -5.73
N TRP A 9 -6.74 1.45 -6.32
CA TRP A 9 -6.46 1.97 -7.65
C TRP A 9 -6.92 1.00 -8.74
N PRO A 10 -7.26 1.50 -9.93
CA PRO A 10 -7.46 0.66 -11.11
C PRO A 10 -6.19 -0.15 -11.42
N VAL A 11 -6.36 -1.41 -11.79
CA VAL A 11 -5.24 -2.34 -12.04
C VAL A 11 -4.33 -1.83 -13.15
N ASP A 12 -4.90 -1.26 -14.21
CA ASP A 12 -4.19 -0.66 -15.34
C ASP A 12 -3.40 0.60 -14.96
N LYS A 13 -3.66 1.18 -13.78
CA LYS A 13 -2.97 2.37 -13.26
C LYS A 13 -1.93 2.09 -12.19
N ILE A 14 -1.82 0.84 -11.74
CA ILE A 14 -0.85 0.46 -10.71
C ILE A 14 0.58 0.80 -11.16
N ALA A 15 0.96 0.43 -12.38
CA ALA A 15 2.30 0.70 -12.89
C ALA A 15 2.60 2.21 -12.97
N ASP A 16 1.66 2.98 -13.53
CA ASP A 16 1.75 4.45 -13.64
C ASP A 16 1.97 5.07 -12.24
N TYR A 17 1.12 4.74 -11.27
CA TYR A 17 1.24 5.29 -9.92
C TYR A 17 2.52 4.88 -9.20
N ASN A 18 2.99 3.63 -9.36
CA ASN A 18 4.25 3.21 -8.73
C ASN A 18 5.45 3.98 -9.32
N SER A 19 5.39 4.32 -10.61
CA SER A 19 6.39 5.19 -11.24
C SER A 19 6.28 6.63 -10.72
N ASP A 20 5.07 7.18 -10.65
CA ASP A 20 4.84 8.57 -10.19
C ASP A 20 5.26 8.79 -8.74
N PHE A 21 5.05 7.80 -7.87
CA PHE A 21 5.50 7.83 -6.47
C PHE A 21 6.95 7.37 -6.28
N GLU A 22 7.64 6.99 -7.36
CA GLU A 22 9.02 6.49 -7.34
C GLU A 22 9.24 5.36 -6.30
N ILE A 23 8.31 4.40 -6.24
CA ILE A 23 8.32 3.31 -5.24
C ILE A 23 9.62 2.53 -5.29
N GLU A 24 10.13 2.22 -6.48
CA GLU A 24 11.39 1.48 -6.64
C GLU A 24 12.58 2.24 -6.04
N THR A 25 12.56 3.57 -6.07
CA THR A 25 13.62 4.43 -5.53
C THR A 25 13.55 4.52 -4.02
N TYR A 26 12.36 4.83 -3.47
CA TYR A 26 12.22 5.16 -2.05
C TYR A 26 11.84 3.97 -1.16
N ALA A 27 11.15 2.98 -1.73
CA ALA A 27 10.61 1.82 -1.03
C ALA A 27 10.84 0.52 -1.83
N PRO A 28 12.10 0.17 -2.17
CA PRO A 28 12.41 -0.99 -2.99
C PRO A 28 11.87 -2.28 -2.35
N GLY A 29 11.31 -3.15 -3.19
CA GLY A 29 10.68 -4.41 -2.75
C GLY A 29 9.20 -4.29 -2.39
N PHE A 30 8.63 -3.09 -2.48
CA PHE A 30 7.20 -2.85 -2.34
C PHE A 30 6.51 -2.53 -3.68
N VAL A 31 5.20 -2.78 -3.72
CA VAL A 31 4.31 -2.35 -4.81
C VAL A 31 3.07 -1.69 -4.23
N ALA A 32 2.86 -0.41 -4.53
CA ALA A 32 1.68 0.32 -4.10
C ALA A 32 0.45 -0.05 -4.92
N PHE A 33 -0.72 -0.16 -4.29
CA PHE A 33 -1.98 -0.53 -4.96
C PHE A 33 -3.18 0.33 -4.53
N GLY A 34 -2.96 1.27 -3.61
CA GLY A 34 -4.01 2.11 -3.08
C GLY A 34 -3.50 3.10 -2.04
N GLY A 35 -4.43 3.83 -1.43
CA GLY A 35 -4.12 4.76 -0.34
C GLY A 35 -5.23 4.79 0.71
N ASN A 36 -4.94 5.40 1.86
CA ASN A 36 -5.91 5.61 2.93
C ASN A 36 -6.69 6.94 2.83
N GLY A 37 -6.46 7.73 1.77
CA GLY A 37 -7.03 9.07 1.59
C GLY A 37 -6.38 10.17 2.44
N GLY A 38 -5.33 9.85 3.20
CA GLY A 38 -4.69 10.73 4.19
C GLY A 38 -3.16 10.63 4.20
N GLY A 39 -2.54 10.51 3.03
CA GLY A 39 -1.07 10.58 2.89
C GLY A 39 -0.32 9.27 3.14
N GLU A 40 -1.01 8.14 3.32
CA GLU A 40 -0.38 6.81 3.37
C GLU A 40 -0.81 5.96 2.17
N LEU A 41 0.15 5.23 1.63
CA LEU A 41 -0.01 4.21 0.61
C LEU A 41 -0.33 2.86 1.26
N LEU A 42 -1.14 2.06 0.57
CA LEU A 42 -1.20 0.62 0.80
C LEU A 42 -0.24 -0.05 -0.18
N VAL A 43 0.67 -0.87 0.36
CA VAL A 43 1.71 -1.55 -0.42
C VAL A 43 1.75 -3.05 -0.12
N PHE A 44 2.10 -3.84 -1.13
CA PHE A 44 2.46 -5.26 -1.00
C PHE A 44 3.97 -5.40 -0.87
N ASP A 45 4.43 -6.34 -0.04
CA ASP A 45 5.78 -6.90 -0.18
C ASP A 45 5.79 -8.10 -1.14
N LEU A 46 6.98 -8.68 -1.38
CA LEU A 46 7.17 -9.84 -2.24
C LEU A 46 6.46 -11.12 -1.75
N THR A 47 6.03 -11.17 -0.49
CA THR A 47 5.29 -12.31 0.08
C THR A 47 3.77 -12.17 -0.10
N GLY A 48 3.31 -10.97 -0.49
CA GLY A 48 1.89 -10.63 -0.60
C GLY A 48 1.29 -10.06 0.68
N ALA A 49 2.10 -9.83 1.73
CA ALA A 49 1.65 -9.14 2.93
C ALA A 49 1.40 -7.66 2.65
N VAL A 50 0.45 -7.07 3.37
CA VAL A 50 0.00 -5.69 3.14
C VAL A 50 0.49 -4.77 4.25
N PHE A 51 1.06 -3.65 3.86
CA PHE A 51 1.57 -2.61 4.73
C PHE A 51 0.92 -1.26 4.43
N MET A 52 0.93 -0.38 5.43
CA MET A 52 0.76 1.05 5.23
C MET A 52 2.13 1.72 5.21
N LEU A 53 2.35 2.59 4.24
CA LEU A 53 3.61 3.30 4.06
C LEU A 53 3.33 4.80 3.93
N PRO A 54 3.96 5.68 4.72
CA PRO A 54 3.78 7.11 4.58
C PRO A 54 4.36 7.60 3.25
N MET A 55 3.67 8.51 2.55
CA MET A 55 4.16 9.12 1.30
C MET A 55 5.37 10.05 1.51
N ILE A 56 5.63 10.46 2.75
CA ILE A 56 6.81 11.25 3.14
C ILE A 56 7.69 10.36 4.00
N GLY A 57 8.96 10.20 3.62
CA GLY A 57 9.86 9.27 4.30
C GLY A 57 9.44 7.81 4.05
N MET A 58 9.29 7.43 2.79
CA MET A 58 8.83 6.11 2.33
C MET A 58 9.81 4.97 2.63
N GLU A 59 10.77 5.15 3.54
CA GLU A 59 11.75 4.12 3.87
C GLU A 59 11.06 2.87 4.45
N PRO A 60 11.50 1.65 4.06
CA PRO A 60 10.91 0.39 4.50
C PRO A 60 10.74 0.23 6.02
N GLN A 61 11.58 0.88 6.82
CA GLN A 61 11.50 0.83 8.29
C GLN A 61 10.22 1.48 8.85
N TYR A 62 9.56 2.35 8.09
CA TYR A 62 8.31 2.99 8.46
C TYR A 62 7.08 2.24 7.95
N ALA A 63 7.27 1.19 7.15
CA ALA A 63 6.17 0.35 6.67
C ALA A 63 5.53 -0.41 7.82
N ARG A 64 4.24 -0.19 8.08
CA ARG A 64 3.49 -0.87 9.14
C ARG A 64 2.62 -1.97 8.56
N ARG A 65 2.92 -3.23 8.89
CA ARG A 65 2.11 -4.37 8.45
C ARG A 65 0.69 -4.27 8.99
N ILE A 66 -0.31 -4.45 8.13
CA ILE A 66 -1.74 -4.41 8.48
C ILE A 66 -2.49 -5.70 8.16
N ALA A 67 -1.97 -6.53 7.26
CA ALA A 67 -2.52 -7.86 6.96
C ALA A 67 -1.44 -8.79 6.39
N GLU A 68 -1.64 -10.10 6.55
CA GLU A 68 -0.74 -11.14 5.98
C GLU A 68 -1.02 -11.39 4.49
N SER A 69 -2.18 -10.96 3.98
CA SER A 69 -2.56 -11.07 2.57
C SER A 69 -3.61 -10.02 2.19
N PHE A 70 -3.81 -9.77 0.89
CA PHE A 70 -4.92 -8.95 0.42
C PHE A 70 -6.28 -9.51 0.87
N GLN A 71 -6.44 -10.83 0.84
CA GLN A 71 -7.68 -11.50 1.26
C GLN A 71 -7.98 -11.25 2.73
N ASP A 72 -6.96 -11.24 3.60
CA ASP A 72 -7.14 -10.95 5.02
C ASP A 72 -7.49 -9.50 5.30
N LEU A 73 -7.01 -8.58 4.45
CA LEU A 73 -7.45 -7.19 4.48
C LEU A 73 -8.89 -7.06 3.99
N ALA A 74 -9.23 -7.69 2.86
CA ALA A 74 -10.53 -7.56 2.20
C ALA A 74 -11.69 -8.10 3.06
N LYS A 75 -11.46 -9.12 3.89
CA LYS A 75 -12.44 -9.60 4.89
C LYS A 75 -12.91 -8.51 5.87
N ARG A 76 -12.16 -7.40 5.99
CA ARG A 76 -12.47 -6.29 6.89
C ARG A 76 -13.24 -5.16 6.21
N PHE A 77 -13.44 -5.23 4.90
CA PHE A 77 -14.20 -4.22 4.17
C PHE A 77 -15.69 -4.33 4.52
N GLN A 78 -16.28 -3.19 4.83
CA GLN A 78 -17.72 -3.06 5.02
C GLN A 78 -18.23 -2.25 3.84
N VAL A 79 -19.11 -2.86 3.04
CA VAL A 79 -19.74 -2.25 1.86
C VAL A 79 -21.17 -1.88 2.20
#